data_AF-A0A372F995-F1
#
_entry.id   AF-A0A372F995-F1
#
_cell.length_a   1.000
_cell.length_b   1.000
_cell.length_c   1.000
_cell.angle_alpha   90.00
_cell.angle_beta   90.00
_cell.angle_gamma   90.00
#
_symmetry.space_group_name_H-M   'P 1'
#
loop_
_entity.id
_entity.type
_entity.pdbx_description
1 polymer ?
#
loop_
_entity_poly.entity_id
_entity_poly.type
_entity_poly.pdbx_seq_one_letter_code
_entity_poly.pdbx_strand_id
1 'polypeptide(L)'
;MFHQLIQLAMSENILFRMGFFSAFYAVCFIGMYFYGRKGSPLLAPVLCAGLWLFFTVATYFVSGAAMSCFALLTVLFLLFMLKPPPDNSLQIFFNENKIYKSEKMPKAVLDVLGDRKWLLAESKLFIRSNEYVNYLFWQGHTTSSIYNGKHSTTNYRYYLAFIFEPNTVSENFKKKAEALMEKSHYTFKEKWKYFFTLDTEKPFLVQTAEDGAFIIAFDTFRDAKVYAKNLAWMKANIETAPKNNQRTATYIPSWQSRASS
;
A
#
# COMPACT_ATOMS: atom_id res chain seq x y z
N MET A 1 20.47 -28.70 -55.98
CA MET A 1 21.32 -27.55 -55.60
C MET A 1 20.57 -26.21 -55.70
N PHE A 2 20.06 -25.82 -56.87
CA PHE A 2 19.34 -24.54 -57.05
C PHE A 2 18.07 -24.39 -56.17
N HIS A 3 17.32 -25.49 -56.00
CA HIS A 3 16.14 -25.52 -55.14
C HIS A 3 16.46 -25.37 -53.63
N GLN A 4 17.61 -25.90 -53.19
CA GLN A 4 18.10 -25.73 -51.81
C GLN A 4 18.63 -24.31 -51.56
N LEU A 5 19.27 -23.68 -52.54
CA LEU A 5 19.71 -22.28 -52.46
C LEU A 5 18.53 -21.30 -52.39
N ILE A 6 17.45 -21.57 -53.14
CA ILE A 6 16.21 -20.78 -53.05
C ILE A 6 15.55 -20.96 -51.68
N GLN A 7 15.47 -22.17 -51.14
CA GLN A 7 14.92 -22.39 -49.80
C GLN A 7 15.76 -21.75 -48.70
N LEU A 8 17.09 -21.80 -48.78
CA LEU A 8 17.97 -21.12 -47.83
C LEU A 8 17.78 -19.59 -47.90
N ALA A 9 17.85 -19.00 -49.09
CA ALA A 9 17.69 -17.55 -49.29
C ALA A 9 16.29 -17.04 -48.90
N MET A 10 15.25 -17.87 -49.08
CA MET A 10 13.90 -17.57 -48.64
C MET A 10 13.77 -17.68 -47.11
N SER A 11 14.44 -18.65 -46.48
CA SER A 11 14.46 -18.79 -45.02
C SER A 11 15.24 -17.70 -44.30
N GLU A 12 16.37 -17.24 -44.85
CA GLU A 12 17.17 -16.14 -44.29
C GLU A 12 16.43 -14.80 -44.39
N ASN A 13 15.72 -14.54 -45.50
CA ASN A 13 14.87 -13.36 -45.64
C ASN A 13 13.69 -13.38 -44.66
N ILE A 14 13.12 -14.55 -44.39
CA ILE A 14 12.03 -14.70 -43.40
C ILE A 14 12.57 -14.46 -41.98
N LEU A 15 13.70 -15.04 -41.61
CA LEU A 15 14.35 -14.86 -40.30
C LEU A 15 14.77 -13.40 -40.06
N PHE A 16 15.34 -12.74 -41.06
CA PHE A 16 15.72 -11.33 -40.97
C PHE A 16 14.49 -10.43 -40.78
N ARG A 17 13.42 -10.66 -41.54
CA ARG A 17 12.14 -9.94 -41.36
C ARG A 17 11.53 -10.20 -40.00
N MET A 18 11.55 -11.46 -39.51
CA MET A 18 11.13 -11.83 -38.15
C MET A 18 11.86 -11.00 -37.10
N GLY A 19 13.20 -10.97 -37.17
CA GLY A 19 14.04 -10.23 -36.23
C GLY A 19 13.77 -8.72 -36.26
N PHE A 20 13.73 -8.12 -37.45
CA PHE A 20 13.51 -6.68 -37.61
C PHE A 20 12.15 -6.22 -37.07
N PHE A 21 11.05 -6.89 -37.47
CA PHE A 21 9.71 -6.51 -37.00
C PHE A 21 9.56 -6.73 -35.50
N SER A 22 10.19 -7.77 -34.94
CA SER A 22 10.15 -8.04 -33.50
C SER A 22 10.94 -7.01 -32.70
N ALA A 23 12.12 -6.62 -33.16
CA ALA A 23 12.93 -5.59 -32.51
C ALA A 23 12.23 -4.22 -32.58
N PHE A 24 11.72 -3.84 -33.75
CA PHE A 24 10.96 -2.60 -33.93
C PHE A 24 9.73 -2.58 -33.03
N TYR A 25 8.98 -3.69 -33.00
CA TYR A 25 7.79 -3.81 -32.16
C TYR A 25 8.12 -3.80 -30.66
N ALA A 26 9.19 -4.47 -30.22
CA ALA A 26 9.65 -4.42 -28.84
C ALA A 26 10.03 -2.99 -28.43
N VAL A 27 10.71 -2.24 -29.30
CA VAL A 27 11.05 -0.83 -29.05
C VAL A 27 9.79 0.02 -28.95
N CYS A 28 8.81 -0.14 -29.84
CA CYS A 28 7.54 0.58 -29.78
C CYS A 28 6.73 0.24 -28.52
N PHE A 29 6.67 -1.06 -28.16
CA PHE A 29 5.98 -1.54 -26.96
C PHE A 29 6.63 -0.99 -25.69
N ILE A 30 7.96 -1.05 -25.59
CA ILE A 30 8.72 -0.52 -24.46
C ILE A 30 8.54 1.00 -24.37
N GLY A 31 8.67 1.71 -25.49
CA GLY A 31 8.50 3.17 -25.56
C GLY A 31 7.11 3.61 -25.09
N MET A 32 6.06 2.96 -25.60
CA MET A 32 4.68 3.24 -25.17
C MET A 32 4.39 2.79 -23.74
N TYR A 33 4.95 1.66 -23.30
CA TYR A 33 4.81 1.21 -21.93
C TYR A 33 5.40 2.24 -20.97
N PHE A 34 6.60 2.75 -21.21
CA PHE A 34 7.21 3.78 -20.37
C PHE A 34 6.54 5.16 -20.51
N TYR A 35 6.12 5.55 -21.71
CA TYR A 35 5.43 6.83 -21.96
C TYR A 35 4.02 6.82 -21.33
N GLY A 36 3.24 5.78 -21.59
CA GLY A 36 1.93 5.55 -20.97
C GLY A 36 2.04 5.45 -19.45
N ARG A 37 3.08 4.79 -18.93
CA ARG A 37 3.36 4.71 -17.49
C ARG A 37 3.68 6.07 -16.84
N LYS A 38 4.25 7.03 -17.57
CA LYS A 38 4.54 8.37 -17.05
C LYS A 38 3.31 9.30 -17.05
N GLY A 39 2.40 9.13 -18.01
CA GLY A 39 1.20 9.96 -18.15
C GLY A 39 -0.06 9.39 -17.48
N SER A 40 -0.35 8.11 -17.66
CA SER A 40 -1.52 7.43 -17.10
C SER A 40 -1.30 5.92 -16.96
N PRO A 41 -0.95 5.42 -15.76
CA PRO A 41 -0.67 4.00 -15.53
C PRO A 41 -1.88 3.08 -15.76
N LEU A 42 -3.11 3.61 -15.69
CA LEU A 42 -4.34 2.86 -15.99
C LEU A 42 -4.56 2.67 -17.50
N LEU A 43 -4.10 3.61 -18.33
CA LEU A 43 -4.26 3.55 -19.80
C LEU A 43 -3.10 2.83 -20.48
N ALA A 44 -1.94 2.72 -19.82
CA ALA A 44 -0.75 2.05 -20.38
C ALA A 44 -1.03 0.60 -20.86
N PRO A 45 -1.74 -0.26 -20.10
CA PRO A 45 -2.07 -1.62 -20.56
C PRO A 45 -3.02 -1.61 -21.77
N VAL A 46 -3.98 -0.68 -21.81
CA VAL A 46 -4.95 -0.54 -22.90
C VAL A 46 -4.26 -0.10 -24.19
N LEU A 47 -3.35 0.88 -24.09
CA LEU A 47 -2.56 1.35 -25.22
C LEU A 47 -1.59 0.27 -25.72
N CYS A 48 -0.99 -0.51 -24.82
CA CYS A 48 -0.15 -1.66 -25.17
C CYS A 48 -0.95 -2.77 -25.86
N ALA A 49 -2.17 -3.05 -25.42
CA ALA A 49 -3.06 -4.03 -26.04
C ALA A 49 -3.55 -3.57 -27.43
N GLY A 50 -3.86 -2.27 -27.59
CA GLY A 50 -4.23 -1.69 -28.88
C GLY A 50 -3.08 -1.73 -29.89
N LEU A 51 -1.86 -1.41 -29.47
CA LEU A 51 -0.67 -1.53 -30.32
C LEU A 51 -0.40 -2.99 -30.69
N TRP A 52 -0.61 -3.92 -29.76
CA TRP A 52 -0.47 -5.35 -30.02
C TRP A 52 -1.43 -5.86 -31.08
N LEU A 53 -2.72 -5.51 -30.97
CA LEU A 53 -3.71 -5.85 -31.98
C LEU A 53 -3.30 -5.28 -33.35
N PHE A 54 -2.90 -4.01 -33.39
CA PHE A 54 -2.47 -3.35 -34.61
C PHE A 54 -1.29 -4.06 -35.27
N PHE A 55 -0.22 -4.37 -34.52
CA PHE A 55 0.96 -5.02 -35.07
C PHE A 55 0.75 -6.49 -35.43
N THR A 56 -0.07 -7.22 -34.68
CA THR A 56 -0.41 -8.62 -35.00
C THR A 56 -1.18 -8.70 -36.32
N VAL A 57 -2.12 -7.77 -36.53
CA VAL A 57 -2.89 -7.67 -37.78
C VAL A 57 -2.00 -7.17 -38.93
N ALA A 58 -1.19 -6.14 -38.72
CA ALA A 58 -0.28 -5.63 -39.76
C ALA A 58 0.73 -6.70 -40.22
N THR A 59 1.33 -7.45 -39.29
CA THR A 59 2.27 -8.53 -39.61
C THR A 59 1.59 -9.73 -40.26
N TYR A 60 0.31 -9.99 -39.93
CA TYR A 60 -0.48 -11.03 -40.60
C TYR A 60 -0.63 -10.76 -42.09
N PHE A 61 -1.03 -9.53 -42.45
CA PHE A 61 -1.24 -9.14 -43.85
C PHE A 61 0.07 -9.05 -44.64
N VAL A 62 1.19 -8.68 -44.02
CA VAL A 62 2.46 -8.48 -44.72
C VAL A 62 3.29 -9.77 -44.80
N SER A 63 3.15 -10.69 -43.84
CA SER A 63 4.09 -11.82 -43.72
C SER A 63 3.49 -13.13 -43.19
N GLY A 64 2.16 -13.21 -43.05
CA GLY A 64 1.44 -14.44 -42.77
C GLY A 64 1.43 -14.88 -41.30
N ALA A 65 0.73 -15.99 -41.03
CA ALA A 65 0.39 -16.45 -39.69
C ALA A 65 1.58 -16.74 -38.76
N ALA A 66 2.70 -17.22 -39.30
CA ALA A 66 3.90 -17.52 -38.51
C ALA A 66 4.50 -16.26 -37.86
N MET A 67 4.44 -15.13 -38.56
CA MET A 67 4.98 -13.85 -38.08
C MET A 67 4.10 -13.23 -36.99
N SER A 68 2.77 -13.34 -37.14
CA SER A 68 1.81 -12.91 -36.12
C SER A 68 1.95 -13.72 -34.83
N CYS A 69 2.22 -15.03 -34.94
CA CYS A 69 2.46 -15.89 -33.78
C CYS A 69 3.74 -15.49 -33.03
N PHE A 70 4.81 -15.15 -33.75
CA PHE A 70 6.05 -14.68 -33.15
C PHE A 70 5.91 -13.31 -32.46
N ALA A 71 5.15 -12.39 -33.05
CA ALA A 71 4.79 -11.11 -32.41
C ALA A 71 3.99 -11.33 -31.11
N LEU A 72 3.08 -12.30 -31.08
CA LEU A 72 2.31 -12.69 -29.90
C LEU A 72 3.21 -13.26 -28.79
N LEU A 73 4.14 -14.16 -29.12
CA LEU A 73 5.10 -14.70 -28.15
C LEU A 73 5.99 -13.62 -27.54
N THR A 74 6.41 -12.65 -28.35
CA THR A 74 7.21 -11.51 -27.89
C THR A 74 6.44 -10.66 -26.86
N VAL A 75 5.13 -10.46 -27.03
CA VAL A 75 4.29 -9.75 -26.04
C VAL A 75 4.13 -10.52 -24.76
N LEU A 76 3.83 -11.82 -24.84
CA LEU A 76 3.71 -12.64 -23.64
C LEU A 76 5.01 -12.58 -22.83
N PHE A 77 6.15 -12.73 -23.51
CA PHE A 77 7.46 -12.61 -22.89
C PHE A 77 7.69 -11.24 -22.24
N LEU A 78 7.35 -10.14 -22.92
CA LEU A 78 7.47 -8.78 -22.37
C LEU A 78 6.53 -8.53 -21.19
N LEU A 79 5.30 -9.05 -21.20
CA LEU A 79 4.36 -8.93 -20.08
C LEU A 79 4.85 -9.65 -18.82
N PHE A 80 5.51 -10.80 -18.96
CA PHE A 80 6.11 -11.51 -17.83
C PHE A 80 7.42 -10.88 -17.33
N MET A 81 8.19 -10.24 -18.21
CA MET A 81 9.45 -9.58 -17.86
C MET A 81 9.26 -8.17 -17.26
N LEU A 82 8.23 -7.44 -17.69
CA LEU A 82 7.94 -6.10 -17.20
C LEU A 82 7.22 -6.18 -15.85
N LYS A 83 8.00 -6.00 -14.79
CA LYS A 83 7.46 -5.93 -13.42
C LYS A 83 6.40 -4.82 -13.32
N PRO A 84 5.30 -5.05 -12.58
CA PRO A 84 4.34 -3.99 -12.27
C PRO A 84 5.09 -2.79 -11.66
N PRO A 85 4.61 -1.55 -11.89
CA PRO A 85 5.22 -0.39 -11.26
C PRO A 85 5.26 -0.58 -9.73
N PRO A 86 6.28 0.00 -9.06
CA PRO A 86 6.27 0.02 -7.61
C PRO A 86 4.95 0.64 -7.15
N ASP A 87 4.28 -0.05 -6.22
CA ASP A 87 3.04 0.44 -5.64
C ASP A 87 3.36 1.66 -4.76
N ASN A 88 3.17 2.84 -5.34
CA ASN A 88 3.38 4.12 -4.67
C ASN A 88 2.14 4.57 -3.88
N SER A 89 1.09 3.75 -3.78
CA SER A 89 -0.17 4.14 -3.12
C SER A 89 0.04 4.59 -1.68
N LEU A 90 0.90 3.91 -0.92
CA LEU A 90 1.24 4.31 0.44
C LEU A 90 1.98 5.64 0.48
N GLN A 91 2.94 5.87 -0.42
CA GLN A 91 3.66 7.14 -0.48
C GLN A 91 2.71 8.30 -0.80
N ILE A 92 1.78 8.10 -1.73
CA ILE A 92 0.73 9.07 -2.06
C ILE A 92 -0.13 9.33 -0.82
N PHE A 93 -0.58 8.28 -0.12
CA PHE A 93 -1.36 8.41 1.11
C PHE A 93 -0.65 9.24 2.20
N PHE A 94 0.64 8.98 2.44
CA PHE A 94 1.45 9.74 3.42
C PHE A 94 1.54 11.21 3.02
N ASN A 95 1.81 11.50 1.75
CA ASN A 95 1.92 12.86 1.23
C ASN A 95 0.60 13.63 1.31
N GLU A 96 -0.51 13.02 0.85
CA GLU A 96 -1.84 13.64 0.85
C GLU A 96 -2.35 13.95 2.25
N ASN A 97 -2.06 13.07 3.22
CA ASN A 97 -2.49 13.25 4.60
C ASN A 97 -1.45 13.98 5.46
N LYS A 98 -0.38 14.51 4.85
CA LYS A 98 0.68 15.26 5.53
C LYS A 98 1.22 14.51 6.75
N ILE A 99 1.42 13.20 6.58
CA ILE A 99 1.94 12.32 7.62
C ILE A 99 3.47 12.29 7.44
N TYR A 100 4.16 12.93 8.36
CA TYR A 100 5.62 13.11 8.30
C TYR A 100 6.32 12.29 9.36
N LYS A 101 7.57 11.90 9.10
CA LYS A 101 8.39 11.16 10.07
C LYS A 101 8.43 11.92 11.41
N SER A 102 8.20 11.20 12.50
CA SER A 102 8.30 11.74 13.86
C SER A 102 9.43 11.03 14.60
N GLU A 103 10.06 11.75 15.51
CA GLU A 103 11.01 11.19 16.47
C GLU A 103 10.36 10.93 17.83
N LYS A 104 9.08 11.30 18.00
CA LYS A 104 8.34 11.11 19.25
C LYS A 104 8.10 9.62 19.49
N MET A 105 8.71 9.10 20.56
CA MET A 105 8.58 7.71 20.99
C MET A 105 8.31 7.65 22.50
N PRO A 106 7.08 8.00 22.95
CA PRO A 106 6.74 7.95 24.37
C PRO A 106 6.83 6.53 24.90
N LYS A 107 7.55 6.36 26.02
CA LYS A 107 7.82 5.03 26.59
C LYS A 107 6.55 4.31 27.02
N ALA A 108 5.62 5.01 27.68
CA ALA A 108 4.34 4.44 28.09
C ALA A 108 3.50 3.92 26.91
N VAL A 109 3.62 4.57 25.73
CA VAL A 109 2.96 4.11 24.50
C VAL A 109 3.63 2.86 23.94
N LEU A 110 4.97 2.77 23.98
CA LEU A 110 5.69 1.56 23.60
C LEU A 110 5.36 0.38 24.51
N ASP A 111 5.26 0.60 25.81
CA ASP A 111 4.97 -0.47 26.77
C ASP A 111 3.59 -1.08 26.50
N VAL A 112 2.62 -0.26 26.09
CA VAL A 112 1.28 -0.69 25.66
C VAL A 112 1.29 -1.37 24.29
N LEU A 113 2.01 -0.79 23.32
CA LEU A 113 2.06 -1.32 21.97
C LEU A 113 2.98 -2.56 21.84
N GLY A 114 3.91 -2.78 22.75
CA GLY A 114 4.88 -3.86 22.72
C GLY A 114 5.98 -3.71 21.67
N ASP A 115 6.92 -4.65 21.70
CA ASP A 115 8.11 -4.65 20.86
C ASP A 115 7.79 -5.09 19.42
N ARG A 116 7.62 -4.11 18.54
CA ARG A 116 7.43 -4.31 17.09
C ARG A 116 8.34 -3.36 16.35
N LYS A 117 8.63 -3.65 15.07
CA LYS A 117 9.41 -2.77 14.20
C LYS A 117 8.57 -1.56 13.78
N TRP A 118 8.49 -0.56 14.66
CA TRP A 118 7.68 0.65 14.49
C TRP A 118 8.36 1.68 13.59
N LEU A 119 7.60 2.21 12.65
CA LEU A 119 7.86 3.44 11.91
C LEU A 119 6.95 4.52 12.49
N LEU A 120 7.57 5.61 12.92
CA LEU A 120 6.91 6.66 13.69
C LEU A 120 6.67 7.87 12.80
N ALA A 121 5.44 8.34 12.78
CA ALA A 121 5.03 9.53 12.06
C ALA A 121 4.07 10.38 12.88
N GLU A 122 3.84 11.62 12.45
CA GLU A 122 2.91 12.56 13.08
C GLU A 122 2.09 13.29 12.00
N SER A 123 0.87 13.67 12.37
CA SER A 123 -0.04 14.39 11.50
C SER A 123 -1.10 15.13 12.34
N LYS A 124 -1.98 15.85 11.65
CA LYS A 124 -3.03 16.69 12.22
C LYS A 124 -4.39 16.24 11.72
N LEU A 125 -5.34 16.01 12.63
CA LEU A 125 -6.76 15.82 12.29
C LEU A 125 -7.49 17.14 12.46
N PHE A 126 -8.14 17.62 11.40
CA PHE A 126 -8.94 18.84 11.43
C PHE A 126 -10.40 18.48 11.74
N ILE A 127 -11.00 19.15 12.73
CA ILE A 127 -12.32 18.80 13.29
C ILE A 127 -13.42 19.65 12.65
N ARG A 128 -13.27 20.99 12.71
CA ARG A 128 -14.04 22.07 12.03
C ARG A 128 -13.40 23.41 12.43
N SER A 129 -13.61 24.48 11.65
CA SER A 129 -13.15 25.85 11.97
C SER A 129 -11.67 25.98 12.36
N ASN A 130 -10.76 25.47 11.52
CA ASN A 130 -9.30 25.58 11.68
C ASN A 130 -8.70 24.98 12.97
N GLU A 131 -9.51 24.34 13.82
CA GLU A 131 -9.05 23.60 14.98
C GLU A 131 -8.57 22.20 14.55
N TYR A 132 -7.44 21.78 15.12
CA TYR A 132 -6.80 20.51 14.82
C TYR A 132 -6.31 19.80 16.08
N VAL A 133 -6.26 18.48 16.02
CA VAL A 133 -5.63 17.61 17.03
C VAL A 133 -4.40 16.98 16.41
N ASN A 134 -3.26 17.12 17.07
CA ASN A 134 -2.06 16.38 16.71
C ASN A 134 -2.22 14.92 17.11
N TYR A 135 -1.78 14.01 16.26
CA TYR A 135 -1.73 12.59 16.58
C TYR A 135 -0.43 11.99 16.04
N LEU A 136 0.07 10.97 16.75
CA LEU A 136 1.13 10.12 16.24
C LEU A 136 0.51 8.98 15.45
N PHE A 137 1.09 8.71 14.29
CA PHE A 137 0.73 7.65 13.37
C PHE A 137 1.87 6.63 13.35
N TRP A 138 1.65 5.47 13.97
CA TRP A 138 2.70 4.45 14.12
C TRP A 138 2.34 3.23 13.28
N GLN A 139 3.27 2.81 12.43
CA GLN A 139 3.14 1.62 11.60
C GLN A 139 4.14 0.56 12.05
N GLY A 140 3.67 -0.62 12.44
CA GLY A 140 4.52 -1.69 12.95
C GLY A 140 4.42 -2.95 12.13
N HIS A 141 5.40 -3.85 12.28
CA HIS A 141 5.24 -5.23 11.85
C HIS A 141 6.00 -6.21 12.75
N THR A 142 5.52 -7.45 12.77
CA THR A 142 6.22 -8.60 13.35
C THR A 142 6.46 -9.62 12.24
N THR A 143 7.57 -10.35 12.36
CA THR A 143 7.97 -11.40 11.41
C THR A 143 8.10 -12.72 12.13
N SER A 144 7.48 -13.77 11.60
CA SER A 144 7.72 -15.14 12.05
C SER A 144 8.17 -15.98 10.86
N SER A 145 9.27 -16.71 11.02
CA SER A 145 9.78 -17.63 10.00
C SER A 145 9.62 -19.05 10.51
N ILE A 146 8.94 -19.90 9.72
CA ILE A 146 8.79 -21.33 10.02
C ILE A 146 9.55 -22.10 8.94
N TYR A 147 10.42 -22.99 9.38
CA TYR A 147 11.14 -23.92 8.52
C TYR A 147 10.66 -25.34 8.77
N ASN A 148 10.19 -26.03 7.74
CA ASN A 148 9.68 -27.40 7.85
C ASN A 148 10.63 -28.46 7.26
N GLY A 149 11.92 -28.13 7.10
CA GLY A 149 12.93 -29.04 6.54
C GLY A 149 13.07 -28.99 5.00
N LYS A 150 12.08 -28.44 4.27
CA LYS A 150 12.15 -28.28 2.80
C LYS A 150 11.92 -26.85 2.34
N HIS A 151 11.05 -26.12 3.05
CA HIS A 151 10.72 -24.74 2.71
C HIS A 151 10.79 -23.87 3.96
N SER A 152 11.28 -22.64 3.76
CA SER A 152 11.18 -21.56 4.74
C SER A 152 10.03 -20.66 4.31
N THR A 153 9.10 -20.40 5.21
CA THR A 153 8.01 -19.44 4.99
C THR A 153 8.11 -18.36 6.04
N THR A 154 8.25 -17.10 5.59
CA THR A 154 8.24 -15.93 6.46
C THR A 154 6.88 -15.26 6.37
N ASN A 155 6.19 -15.20 7.49
CA ASN A 155 4.93 -14.51 7.64
C ASN A 155 5.16 -13.12 8.24
N TYR A 156 4.50 -12.12 7.65
CA TYR A 156 4.51 -10.74 8.11
C TYR A 156 3.13 -10.40 8.64
N ARG A 157 3.07 -9.84 9.86
CA ARG A 157 1.85 -9.25 10.41
C ARG A 157 2.07 -7.76 10.60
N TYR A 158 1.17 -6.94 10.07
CA TYR A 158 1.29 -5.48 10.10
C TYR A 158 0.29 -4.89 11.08
N TYR A 159 0.69 -3.76 11.68
CA TYR A 159 -0.08 -3.05 12.68
C TYR A 159 -0.10 -1.56 12.36
N LEU A 160 -1.20 -0.91 12.72
CA LEU A 160 -1.34 0.53 12.61
C LEU A 160 -1.91 1.09 13.91
N ALA A 161 -1.28 2.11 14.48
CA ALA A 161 -1.74 2.77 15.68
C ALA A 161 -1.90 4.29 15.48
N PHE A 162 -3.00 4.82 16.01
CA PHE A 162 -3.29 6.24 16.14
C PHE A 162 -3.18 6.58 17.62
N ILE A 163 -2.29 7.52 17.95
CA ILE A 163 -1.99 7.88 19.33
C ILE A 163 -2.25 9.36 19.52
N PHE A 164 -3.02 9.69 20.54
CA PHE A 164 -3.39 11.05 20.89
C PHE A 164 -2.73 11.45 22.21
N GLU A 165 -2.28 12.71 22.28
CA GLU A 165 -1.69 13.27 23.48
C GLU A 165 -2.71 13.30 24.65
N PRO A 166 -2.24 13.27 25.91
CA PRO A 166 -3.12 13.32 27.07
C PRO A 166 -4.09 14.51 27.01
N ASN A 167 -5.35 14.28 27.37
CA ASN A 167 -6.40 15.29 27.42
C ASN A 167 -6.69 16.03 26.10
N THR A 168 -6.27 15.50 24.94
CA THR A 168 -6.58 16.12 23.64
C THR A 168 -7.96 15.74 23.10
N VAL A 169 -8.34 14.47 23.26
CA VAL A 169 -9.60 13.92 22.75
C VAL A 169 -10.68 13.80 23.81
N SER A 170 -11.94 13.93 23.41
CA SER A 170 -13.10 13.87 24.30
C SER A 170 -13.34 12.45 24.83
N GLU A 171 -13.95 12.36 26.02
CA GLU A 171 -14.40 11.07 26.58
C GLU A 171 -15.45 10.37 25.70
N ASN A 172 -16.25 11.14 24.95
CA ASN A 172 -17.19 10.57 23.99
C ASN A 172 -16.47 9.86 22.84
N PHE A 173 -15.38 10.44 22.33
CA PHE A 173 -14.56 9.80 21.31
C PHE A 173 -13.91 8.53 21.84
N LYS A 174 -13.37 8.55 23.07
CA LYS A 174 -12.81 7.35 23.72
C LYS A 174 -13.84 6.22 23.80
N LYS A 175 -15.05 6.51 24.29
CA LYS A 175 -16.15 5.55 24.36
C LYS A 175 -16.56 5.01 22.98
N LYS A 176 -16.59 5.84 21.94
CA LYS A 176 -16.86 5.40 20.56
C LYS A 176 -15.79 4.42 20.07
N ALA A 177 -14.53 4.66 20.38
CA ALA A 177 -13.44 3.76 20.02
C ALA A 177 -13.49 2.44 20.80
N GLU A 178 -13.77 2.49 22.11
CA GLU A 178 -13.96 1.29 22.95
C GLU A 178 -15.13 0.43 22.44
N ALA A 179 -16.25 1.05 22.11
CA ALA A 179 -17.40 0.37 21.52
C ALA A 179 -17.08 -0.24 20.14
N LEU A 180 -16.21 0.39 19.35
CA LEU A 180 -15.75 -0.17 18.08
C LEU A 180 -14.92 -1.45 18.28
N MET A 181 -14.12 -1.51 19.36
CA MET A 181 -13.34 -2.69 19.73
C MET A 181 -14.21 -3.84 20.23
N GLU A 182 -15.37 -3.54 20.80
CA GLU A 182 -16.20 -4.53 21.46
C GLU A 182 -16.68 -5.62 20.48
N LYS A 183 -16.41 -6.89 20.83
CA LYS A 183 -16.80 -8.09 20.08
C LYS A 183 -17.74 -9.00 20.86
N SER A 184 -18.22 -8.54 22.02
CA SER A 184 -19.03 -9.32 22.97
C SER A 184 -20.33 -9.84 22.34
N HIS A 185 -20.93 -9.02 21.46
CA HIS A 185 -22.19 -9.25 20.78
C HIS A 185 -22.08 -10.09 19.49
N TYR A 186 -20.90 -10.60 19.15
CA TYR A 186 -20.71 -11.40 17.93
C TYR A 186 -21.39 -12.76 18.00
N THR A 187 -22.10 -13.08 16.92
CA THR A 187 -22.61 -14.42 16.66
C THR A 187 -21.46 -15.42 16.48
N PHE A 188 -21.74 -16.71 16.66
CA PHE A 188 -20.74 -17.76 16.45
C PHE A 188 -20.13 -17.73 15.04
N LYS A 189 -20.95 -17.47 14.01
CA LYS A 189 -20.50 -17.36 12.62
C LYS A 189 -19.50 -16.22 12.42
N GLU A 190 -19.71 -15.08 13.07
CA GLU A 190 -18.79 -13.94 13.01
C GLU A 190 -17.50 -14.27 13.74
N LYS A 191 -17.57 -14.83 14.95
CA LYS A 191 -16.39 -15.28 15.70
C LYS A 191 -15.55 -16.28 14.89
N TRP A 192 -16.20 -17.23 14.23
CA TRP A 192 -15.55 -18.22 13.37
C TRP A 192 -14.90 -17.57 12.15
N LYS A 193 -15.58 -16.64 11.47
CA LYS A 193 -15.00 -15.87 10.36
C LYS A 193 -13.73 -15.13 10.79
N TYR A 194 -13.78 -14.40 11.90
CA TYR A 194 -12.64 -13.64 12.42
C TYR A 194 -11.48 -14.50 12.94
N PHE A 195 -11.73 -15.77 13.23
CA PHE A 195 -10.66 -16.72 13.53
C PHE A 195 -9.78 -16.99 12.30
N PHE A 196 -10.36 -16.98 11.10
CA PHE A 196 -9.65 -17.26 9.85
C PHE A 196 -9.31 -16.00 9.02
N THR A 197 -9.93 -14.86 9.31
CA THR A 197 -9.71 -13.60 8.57
C THR A 197 -9.26 -12.49 9.49
N LEU A 198 -8.21 -11.77 9.08
CA LEU A 198 -7.76 -10.55 9.73
C LEU A 198 -8.86 -9.48 9.70
N ASP A 199 -9.29 -9.00 10.86
CA ASP A 199 -10.20 -7.87 10.98
C ASP A 199 -9.38 -6.58 10.95
N THR A 200 -9.44 -5.86 9.83
CA THR A 200 -8.73 -4.60 9.66
C THR A 200 -9.57 -3.37 9.97
N GLU A 201 -10.87 -3.57 10.21
CA GLU A 201 -11.86 -2.51 10.40
C GLU A 201 -12.03 -2.15 11.88
N LYS A 202 -11.86 -3.15 12.75
CA LYS A 202 -11.95 -2.96 14.19
C LYS A 202 -10.60 -2.95 14.86
N PRO A 203 -10.37 -2.07 15.84
CA PRO A 203 -9.14 -2.07 16.58
C PRO A 203 -9.02 -3.37 17.39
N PHE A 204 -7.80 -3.87 17.53
CA PHE A 204 -7.50 -4.95 18.47
C PHE A 204 -7.17 -4.41 19.87
N LEU A 205 -6.86 -3.11 19.96
CA LEU A 205 -6.47 -2.43 21.18
C LEU A 205 -7.00 -1.00 21.19
N VAL A 206 -7.69 -0.65 22.26
CA VAL A 206 -8.10 0.70 22.62
C VAL A 206 -7.79 0.89 24.09
N GLN A 207 -6.86 1.77 24.42
CA GLN A 207 -6.38 1.93 25.79
C GLN A 207 -5.82 3.33 26.04
N THR A 208 -5.93 3.79 27.29
CA THR A 208 -5.18 4.96 27.78
C THR A 208 -3.91 4.47 28.48
N ALA A 209 -2.74 4.92 28.02
CA ALA A 209 -1.45 4.61 28.63
C ALA A 209 -1.28 5.31 29.99
N GLU A 210 -0.27 4.90 30.76
CA GLU A 210 0.01 5.47 32.09
C GLU A 210 0.25 6.97 32.07
N ASP A 211 0.83 7.48 30.98
CA ASP A 211 1.09 8.90 30.77
C ASP A 211 -0.15 9.69 30.33
N GLY A 212 -1.30 9.03 30.22
CA GLY A 212 -2.58 9.61 29.81
C GLY A 212 -2.79 9.63 28.29
N ALA A 213 -1.85 9.12 27.50
CA ALA A 213 -1.98 9.07 26.06
C ALA A 213 -3.05 8.08 25.63
N PHE A 214 -3.88 8.46 24.66
CA PHE A 214 -4.96 7.60 24.18
C PHE A 214 -4.54 6.88 22.90
N ILE A 215 -4.61 5.56 22.90
CA ILE A 215 -4.07 4.69 21.85
C ILE A 215 -5.21 3.89 21.23
N ILE A 216 -5.29 3.91 19.90
CA ILE A 216 -6.15 3.01 19.11
C ILE A 216 -5.27 2.26 18.11
N ALA A 217 -5.20 0.94 18.20
CA ALA A 217 -4.39 0.11 17.31
C ALA A 217 -5.20 -0.97 16.57
N PHE A 218 -4.84 -1.18 15.30
CA PHE A 218 -5.46 -2.08 14.35
C PHE A 218 -4.44 -3.10 13.85
N ASP A 219 -4.92 -4.34 13.68
CA ASP A 219 -4.27 -5.32 12.83
C ASP A 219 -4.57 -4.93 11.38
N THR A 220 -3.58 -4.99 10.50
CA THR A 220 -3.76 -4.46 9.16
C THR A 220 -2.92 -5.17 8.11
N PHE A 221 -3.16 -4.81 6.85
CA PHE A 221 -2.26 -5.10 5.74
C PHE A 221 -1.46 -3.84 5.42
N ARG A 222 -0.32 -4.01 4.75
CA ARG A 222 0.42 -2.88 4.20
C ARG A 222 -0.28 -2.36 2.92
N ASP A 223 -1.44 -1.72 3.10
CA ASP A 223 -2.31 -1.23 2.03
C ASP A 223 -2.87 0.17 2.36
N ALA A 224 -2.68 1.10 1.43
CA ALA A 224 -3.13 2.49 1.56
C ALA A 224 -4.66 2.61 1.71
N LYS A 225 -5.45 1.72 1.10
CA LYS A 225 -6.92 1.75 1.19
C LYS A 225 -7.39 1.46 2.61
N VAL A 226 -6.77 0.50 3.27
CA VAL A 226 -7.08 0.15 4.66
C VAL A 226 -6.69 1.31 5.58
N TYR A 227 -5.54 1.94 5.34
CA TYR A 227 -5.08 3.08 6.15
C TYR A 227 -6.00 4.28 5.98
N ALA A 228 -6.42 4.57 4.75
CA ALA A 228 -7.38 5.60 4.44
C ALA A 228 -8.74 5.36 5.11
N LYS A 229 -9.23 4.11 5.12
CA LYS A 229 -10.48 3.75 5.80
C LYS A 229 -10.39 4.03 7.30
N ASN A 230 -9.32 3.58 7.96
CA ASN A 230 -9.15 3.77 9.40
C ASN A 230 -8.97 5.26 9.75
N LEU A 231 -8.19 5.99 8.96
CA LEU A 231 -8.03 7.44 9.12
C LEU A 231 -9.33 8.21 8.86
N ALA A 232 -10.15 7.80 7.90
CA ALA A 232 -11.45 8.42 7.63
C ALA A 232 -12.41 8.22 8.81
N TRP A 233 -12.40 7.05 9.44
CA TRP A 233 -13.17 6.82 10.67
C TRP A 233 -12.71 7.75 11.80
N MET A 234 -11.40 7.94 11.97
CA MET A 234 -10.85 8.92 12.94
C MET A 234 -11.37 10.32 12.64
N LYS A 235 -11.23 10.79 11.39
CA LYS A 235 -11.69 12.13 10.96
C LYS A 235 -13.20 12.34 11.18
N ALA A 236 -14.01 11.31 11.01
CA ALA A 236 -15.47 11.41 11.16
C ALA A 236 -15.93 11.47 12.62
N ASN A 237 -15.15 10.91 13.55
CA ASN A 237 -15.56 10.73 14.94
C ASN A 237 -14.76 11.56 15.94
N ILE A 238 -13.63 12.14 15.54
CA ILE A 238 -12.75 12.90 16.41
C ILE A 238 -13.50 14.10 17.03
N GLU A 239 -13.40 14.21 18.34
CA GLU A 239 -13.98 15.28 19.14
C GLU A 239 -12.90 15.73 20.15
N THR A 240 -12.70 17.05 20.29
CA THR A 240 -11.73 17.61 21.25
C THR A 240 -12.27 17.58 22.67
N ALA A 241 -11.38 17.39 23.64
CA ALA A 241 -11.74 17.56 25.04
C ALA A 241 -12.12 19.04 25.32
N PRO A 242 -13.04 19.31 26.26
CA PRO A 242 -13.39 20.68 26.66
C PRO A 242 -12.15 21.46 27.13
N LYS A 243 -12.04 22.75 26.79
CA LYS A 243 -10.89 23.62 27.15
C LYS A 243 -10.60 23.64 28.66
N ASN A 244 -11.59 23.39 29.52
CA ASN A 244 -11.42 23.30 30.97
C ASN A 244 -10.69 22.03 31.43
N ASN A 245 -10.72 20.95 30.63
CA ASN A 245 -10.04 19.69 30.90
C ASN A 245 -8.67 19.60 30.23
N GLN A 246 -8.33 20.57 29.36
CA GLN A 246 -6.98 20.75 28.80
C GLN A 246 -6.03 21.43 29.80
N ARG A 247 -6.38 21.47 31.09
CA ARG A 247 -5.54 22.06 32.15
C ARG A 247 -4.23 21.29 32.24
N THR A 248 -3.17 22.01 31.86
CA THR A 248 -1.75 21.73 32.08
C THR A 248 -1.40 20.27 31.81
N ALA A 249 -0.95 19.97 30.59
CA ALA A 249 -0.14 18.78 30.36
C ALA A 249 0.89 18.71 31.50
N THR A 250 0.77 17.71 32.38
CA THR A 250 1.86 17.39 33.29
C THR A 250 3.05 17.18 32.36
N TYR A 251 4.03 18.06 32.44
CA TYR A 251 5.05 18.22 31.39
C TYR A 251 5.80 16.89 31.22
N ILE A 252 5.54 16.13 30.15
CA ILE A 252 6.26 14.88 29.87
C ILE A 252 7.24 15.14 28.71
N PRO A 253 8.57 15.12 28.95
CA PRO A 253 9.58 15.41 27.95
C PRO A 253 9.49 14.58 26.66
N SER A 254 8.89 13.38 26.73
CA SER A 254 8.77 12.46 25.59
C SER A 254 7.80 12.90 24.49
N TRP A 255 6.99 13.93 24.75
CA TRP A 255 5.99 14.43 23.80
C TRP A 255 6.41 15.69 23.05
N GLN A 256 7.59 16.25 23.35
CA GLN A 256 8.15 17.35 22.57
C GLN A 256 8.94 16.79 21.38
N SER A 257 8.59 17.24 20.16
CA SER A 257 9.58 17.25 19.09
C SER A 257 10.62 18.31 19.46
N ARG A 258 11.90 18.07 19.22
CA ARG A 258 12.89 19.14 19.25
C ARG A 258 12.54 20.14 18.15
N ALA A 259 11.69 21.11 18.47
CA ALA A 259 11.54 22.30 17.67
C ALA A 259 12.69 23.27 18.04
N SER A 260 13.90 22.99 17.52
CA SER A 260 14.98 23.99 17.38
C SER A 260 16.25 23.38 16.79
N SER A 261 16.39 23.51 15.46
CA SER A 261 17.60 24.04 14.78
C SER A 261 17.30 24.20 13.30
#